data_AF-A0A1D6L9M9-F1
#
_entry.id   AF-A0A1D6L9M9-F1
#
_cell.length_a   1.000
_cell.length_b   1.000
_cell.length_c   1.000
_cell.angle_alpha   90.00
_cell.angle_beta   90.00
_cell.angle_gamma   90.00
#
_symmetry.space_group_name_H-M   'P 1'
#
loop_
_entity.id
_entity.type
_entity.pdbx_description
1 polymer ?
#
loop_
_entity_poly.entity_id
_entity_poly.type
_entity_poly.pdbx_seq_one_letter_code
_entity_poly.pdbx_strand_id
1 'polypeptide(L)'
;MDGYCLFSCSQDNSARCWISHENHLEEIFMHSNFPELRESADLSELSDRCYGLTLAPGEQMIAVVRSLDLNLLNQMYQVRTQKAVVEFIWIGGQFVGIPLDRSIDICSSQSTDLSSSNLMWWGSNILWSLKKYENVEKRLVIWDVVAVLQELKKSAPAFLETLVHSWVSVLLSGDPQCVSIDAPSRSMHDMMPYVSTRKLHLLNIMCRKVMVSIHTHHGPGAENGNEETTDFWSTLLVRSETELRERLVGFTFAAVLKRTAYLFNGTSTENCWFPVGVAQMDSWVTMNYDGQVHDQLQSIRSKIKDLGSRIDGYSDVESCPYCSSPVHFESPDVAICGERHTLPRCRASMILCSVVQPLWHCVCCGGTVNKLLPESFFTMQASTMHDEGSLDLSAASVPLCPFCGILLQRSMPAFLLSTSPA
;
A
#
# COMPACT_ATOMS: atom_id res chain seq x y z
N MET A 1 1.08 20.07 20.80
CA MET A 1 -0.08 19.98 21.71
C MET A 1 0.13 18.73 22.54
N ASP A 2 0.66 18.93 23.74
CA ASP A 2 1.65 18.03 24.33
C ASP A 2 1.09 16.93 25.24
N GLY A 3 0.09 16.17 24.80
CA GLY A 3 -0.44 15.04 25.60
C GLY A 3 -1.02 15.41 26.98
N TYR A 4 -1.18 16.70 27.27
CA TYR A 4 -1.72 17.23 28.53
C TYR A 4 -3.25 17.25 28.60
N CYS A 5 -3.92 16.80 27.54
CA CYS A 5 -5.37 16.91 27.41
C CYS A 5 -6.07 15.58 27.72
N LEU A 6 -6.93 15.58 28.74
CA LEU A 6 -7.90 14.51 29.01
C LEU A 6 -9.20 14.87 28.29
N PHE A 7 -9.82 13.90 27.61
CA PHE A 7 -11.15 14.08 27.02
C PHE A 7 -12.16 13.27 27.80
N SER A 8 -13.28 13.89 28.16
CA SER A 8 -14.42 13.19 28.75
C SER A 8 -15.69 13.42 27.94
N CYS A 9 -16.55 12.42 27.93
CA CYS A 9 -17.91 12.52 27.43
C CYS A 9 -18.86 12.21 28.60
N SER A 10 -19.90 13.03 28.77
CA SER A 10 -20.87 12.92 29.85
C SER A 10 -22.24 12.46 29.33
N GLN A 11 -23.10 11.98 30.23
CA GLN A 11 -24.46 11.52 29.92
C GLN A 11 -25.38 12.63 29.37
N ASP A 12 -24.97 13.89 29.54
CA ASP A 12 -25.61 15.07 28.95
C ASP A 12 -25.20 15.31 27.49
N ASN A 13 -24.51 14.35 26.85
CA ASN A 13 -23.96 14.49 25.50
C ASN A 13 -23.05 15.73 25.36
N SER A 14 -22.32 16.10 26.40
CA SER A 14 -21.22 17.06 26.28
C SER A 14 -19.87 16.33 26.13
N ALA A 15 -19.04 16.79 25.20
CA ALA A 15 -17.63 16.41 25.12
C ALA A 15 -16.78 17.56 25.66
N ARG A 16 -15.91 17.26 26.63
CA ARG A 16 -15.09 18.26 27.31
C ARG A 16 -13.62 17.90 27.18
N CYS A 17 -12.80 18.93 26.98
CA CYS A 17 -11.34 18.83 26.98
C CYS A 17 -10.82 19.42 28.28
N TRP A 18 -9.94 18.70 28.97
CA TRP A 18 -9.37 19.12 30.23
C TRP A 18 -7.85 19.16 30.09
N ILE A 19 -7.20 20.20 30.58
CA ILE A 19 -5.74 20.24 30.71
C ILE A 19 -5.34 20.08 32.17
N SER A 20 -4.25 19.36 32.41
CA SER A 20 -3.65 19.32 33.75
C SER A 20 -2.67 20.50 33.90
N HIS A 21 -2.97 21.43 34.80
CA HIS A 21 -2.10 22.54 35.18
C HIS A 21 -1.84 22.49 36.69
N GLU A 22 -0.57 22.35 37.09
CA GLU A 22 -0.11 22.45 38.49
C GLU A 22 -0.97 21.68 39.53
N ASN A 23 -1.35 20.43 39.20
CA ASN A 23 -2.21 19.51 39.99
C ASN A 23 -3.72 19.81 40.00
N HIS A 24 -4.23 20.66 39.11
CA HIS A 24 -5.66 20.85 38.88
C HIS A 24 -6.03 20.56 37.41
N LEU A 25 -7.25 20.07 37.19
CA LEU A 25 -7.81 19.90 35.85
C LEU A 25 -8.61 21.16 35.50
N GLU A 26 -8.24 21.83 34.40
CA GLU A 26 -8.94 22.99 33.87
C GLU A 26 -9.64 22.63 32.56
N GLU A 27 -10.92 23.00 32.42
CA GLU A 27 -11.68 22.81 31.20
C GLU A 27 -11.24 23.83 30.13
N ILE A 28 -10.84 23.36 28.96
CA ILE A 28 -10.51 24.21 27.80
C ILE A 28 -11.59 24.04 26.74
N PHE A 29 -12.03 25.15 26.15
CA PHE A 29 -12.86 25.13 24.96
C PHE A 29 -12.09 24.60 23.75
N MET A 30 -12.61 23.57 23.10
CA MET A 30 -12.11 23.16 21.79
C MET A 30 -12.34 24.31 20.80
N HIS A 31 -11.30 25.08 20.49
CA HIS A 31 -11.34 26.01 19.38
C HIS A 31 -11.50 25.20 18.09
N SER A 32 -12.68 25.27 17.48
CA SER A 32 -12.94 24.82 16.12
C SER A 32 -12.23 25.74 15.12
N ASN A 33 -10.90 25.82 15.15
CA ASN A 33 -10.10 26.45 14.11
C ASN A 33 -9.84 25.46 12.97
N PHE A 34 -10.90 24.77 12.54
CA PHE A 34 -10.94 24.15 11.22
C PHE A 34 -11.60 25.16 10.29
N PRO A 35 -11.29 25.19 8.98
CA PRO A 35 -12.02 26.03 8.06
C PRO A 35 -13.49 25.69 8.27
N GLU A 36 -14.25 26.65 8.78
CA GLU A 36 -15.71 26.57 8.81
C GLU A 36 -16.10 26.24 7.37
N LEU A 37 -16.40 24.97 7.09
CA LEU A 37 -17.21 24.63 5.96
C LEU A 37 -18.53 25.29 6.32
N ARG A 38 -18.70 26.53 5.82
CA ARG A 38 -19.81 27.44 6.13
C ARG A 38 -20.95 26.64 6.68
N GLU A 39 -21.11 26.68 7.99
CA GLU A 39 -22.31 26.15 8.60
C GLU A 39 -23.45 26.82 7.84
N SER A 40 -24.24 26.05 7.08
CA SER A 40 -25.59 26.53 6.84
C SER A 40 -26.16 26.64 8.24
N ALA A 41 -26.32 27.87 8.71
CA ALA A 41 -26.68 28.23 10.07
C ALA A 41 -27.99 27.56 10.58
N ASP A 42 -28.65 26.76 9.75
CA ASP A 42 -29.88 26.05 10.05
C ASP A 42 -29.71 24.66 10.68
N LEU A 43 -28.53 24.02 10.69
CA LEU A 43 -28.41 22.62 11.15
C LEU A 43 -27.98 22.44 12.62
N SER A 44 -27.61 23.51 13.32
CA SER A 44 -27.16 23.42 14.72
C SER A 44 -28.32 23.22 15.70
N GLU A 45 -29.55 23.64 15.35
CA GLU A 45 -30.77 23.44 16.16
C GLU A 45 -31.51 22.13 15.87
N LEU A 46 -31.05 21.30 14.92
CA LEU A 46 -31.87 20.25 14.28
C LEU A 46 -31.37 18.81 14.45
N SER A 47 -30.56 18.49 15.47
CA SER A 47 -30.06 17.12 15.69
C SER A 47 -29.78 16.78 17.16
N ASP A 48 -30.23 15.60 17.61
CA ASP A 48 -29.68 14.99 18.83
C ASP A 48 -28.26 14.51 18.51
N ARG A 49 -27.28 15.10 19.20
CA ARG A 49 -25.86 14.77 19.08
C ARG A 49 -25.49 13.77 20.17
N CYS A 50 -24.91 12.64 19.79
CA CYS A 50 -24.32 11.66 20.71
C CYS A 50 -22.81 11.64 20.49
N TYR A 51 -22.05 11.78 21.58
CA TYR A 51 -20.59 11.79 21.53
C TYR A 51 -20.06 10.43 22.01
N GLY A 52 -19.27 9.76 21.17
CA GLY A 52 -18.59 8.51 21.50
C GLY A 52 -17.08 8.69 21.47
N LEU A 53 -16.40 8.34 22.57
CA LEU A 53 -14.94 8.30 22.62
C LEU A 53 -14.49 6.84 22.50
N THR A 54 -13.65 6.55 21.50
CA THR A 54 -12.97 5.25 21.41
C THR A 54 -11.47 5.44 21.63
N LEU A 55 -10.91 4.64 22.54
CA LEU A 55 -9.49 4.67 22.89
C LEU A 55 -8.80 3.46 22.25
N ALA A 56 -8.21 3.67 21.07
CA ALA A 56 -7.27 2.70 20.51
C ALA A 56 -5.84 3.06 20.93
N PRO A 57 -4.94 2.09 21.22
CA PRO A 57 -3.55 2.38 21.59
C PRO A 57 -2.80 3.10 20.46
N GLY A 58 -2.60 4.41 20.65
CA GLY A 58 -1.91 5.30 19.70
C GLY A 58 -2.78 5.95 18.63
N GLU A 59 -4.11 5.82 18.72
CA GLU A 59 -5.08 6.48 17.83
C GLU A 59 -6.23 6.98 18.70
N GLN A 60 -6.03 8.16 19.30
CA GLN A 60 -7.14 8.80 20.00
C GLN A 60 -8.05 9.43 18.95
N MET A 61 -9.30 8.98 18.93
CA MET A 61 -10.31 9.41 17.97
C MET A 61 -11.63 9.66 18.69
N ILE A 62 -12.24 10.80 18.42
CA ILE A 62 -13.60 11.11 18.86
C ILE A 62 -14.53 10.83 17.69
N ALA A 63 -15.54 9.98 17.90
CA ALA A 63 -16.63 9.82 16.96
C ALA A 63 -17.82 10.67 17.43
N VAL A 64 -18.27 11.61 16.62
CA VAL A 64 -19.47 12.40 16.87
C VAL A 64 -20.59 11.85 15.99
N VAL A 65 -21.60 11.28 16.61
CA VAL A 65 -22.78 10.76 15.91
C VAL A 65 -23.89 11.80 16.03
N ARG A 66 -24.32 12.36 14.89
CA ARG A 66 -25.46 13.26 14.82
C ARG A 66 -26.64 12.50 14.24
N SER A 67 -27.73 12.39 14.99
CA SER A 67 -28.99 11.90 14.42
C SER A 67 -29.62 13.01 13.57
N LEU A 68 -30.26 12.66 12.45
CA LEU A 68 -30.96 13.63 11.62
C LEU A 68 -32.46 13.56 11.95
N ASP A 69 -33.13 14.70 12.13
CA ASP A 69 -34.60 14.70 12.27
C ASP A 69 -35.24 14.23 10.97
N LEU A 70 -35.81 13.02 11.01
CA LEU A 70 -36.45 12.36 9.88
C LEU A 70 -37.62 13.16 9.31
N ASN A 71 -38.22 14.07 10.09
CA ASN A 71 -39.36 14.88 9.66
C ASN A 71 -38.95 16.06 8.77
N LEU A 72 -37.67 16.46 8.82
CA LEU A 72 -37.13 17.59 8.07
C LEU A 72 -36.32 17.15 6.84
N LEU A 73 -35.98 15.86 6.75
CA LEU A 73 -35.36 15.26 5.59
C LEU A 73 -36.37 15.07 4.45
N ASN A 74 -35.89 15.18 3.21
CA ASN A 74 -36.72 14.88 2.05
C ASN A 74 -37.21 13.42 2.09
N GLN A 75 -38.52 13.22 2.22
CA GLN A 75 -39.13 11.90 2.41
C GLN A 75 -38.89 10.92 1.25
N MET A 76 -38.71 11.43 0.02
CA MET A 76 -38.43 10.56 -1.14
C MET A 76 -36.96 10.20 -1.28
N TYR A 77 -36.05 11.11 -0.92
CA TYR A 77 -34.62 10.97 -1.27
C TYR A 77 -33.68 10.75 -0.08
N GLN A 78 -33.93 11.35 1.08
CA GLN A 78 -32.96 11.40 2.19
C GLN A 78 -33.34 10.48 3.36
N VAL A 79 -34.63 10.39 3.72
CA VAL A 79 -35.12 9.56 4.84
C VAL A 79 -34.79 8.07 4.67
N ARG A 80 -34.69 7.59 3.42
CA ARG A 80 -34.42 6.18 3.11
C ARG A 80 -32.95 5.78 3.29
N THR A 81 -32.02 6.74 3.25
CA THR A 81 -30.57 6.46 3.14
C THR A 81 -29.72 7.16 4.21
N GLN A 82 -30.17 8.30 4.74
CA GLN A 82 -29.41 9.12 5.70
C GLN A 82 -30.12 9.16 7.04
N LYS A 83 -29.72 8.28 7.97
CA LYS A 83 -30.32 8.19 9.33
C LYS A 83 -29.50 8.91 10.40
N ALA A 84 -28.19 9.01 10.19
CA ALA A 84 -27.27 9.69 11.07
C ALA A 84 -26.02 10.09 10.28
N VAL A 85 -25.34 11.12 10.74
CA VAL A 85 -24.00 11.50 10.29
C VAL A 85 -23.02 11.06 11.37
N VAL A 86 -22.01 10.28 10.99
CA VAL A 86 -20.89 9.96 11.87
C VAL A 86 -19.70 10.78 11.42
N GLU A 87 -19.24 11.67 12.28
CA GLU A 87 -18.06 12.49 12.10
C GLU A 87 -16.93 11.92 12.96
N PHE A 88 -15.74 11.92 12.39
CA PHE A 88 -14.56 11.25 12.90
C PHE A 88 -13.49 12.31 13.13
N ILE A 89 -13.26 12.65 14.39
CA ILE A 89 -12.30 13.68 14.79
C ILE A 89 -11.05 12.98 15.29
N TRP A 90 -9.97 13.10 14.53
CA TRP A 90 -8.67 12.63 14.96
C TRP A 90 -8.10 13.60 16.00
N ILE A 91 -8.04 13.18 17.26
CA ILE A 91 -7.51 14.02 18.34
C ILE A 91 -6.03 13.78 18.60
N GLY A 92 -5.37 12.93 17.80
CA GLY A 92 -3.92 12.82 17.75
C GLY A 92 -3.32 12.35 19.07
N GLY A 93 -3.08 11.05 19.21
CA GLY A 93 -2.14 10.59 20.23
C GLY A 93 -0.74 11.08 19.85
N GLN A 94 -0.20 12.10 20.52
CA GLN A 94 1.22 12.40 20.40
C GLN A 94 2.02 11.22 20.96
N PHE A 95 2.91 10.67 20.14
CA PHE A 95 3.96 9.79 20.61
C PHE A 95 4.93 10.62 21.45
N VAL A 96 5.01 10.34 22.76
CA VAL A 96 5.99 10.95 23.70
C VAL A 96 7.37 10.28 23.52
N GLY A 97 7.83 10.16 22.28
CA GLY A 97 9.17 9.70 21.97
C GLY A 97 10.15 10.85 21.82
N ILE A 98 11.41 10.52 21.54
CA ILE A 98 12.42 11.51 21.21
C ILE A 98 12.03 12.14 19.86
N PRO A 99 11.91 13.48 19.75
CA PRO A 99 11.67 14.14 18.47
C PRO A 99 12.79 13.81 17.48
N LEU A 100 12.50 13.84 16.17
CA LEU A 100 13.55 13.70 15.15
C LEU A 100 14.71 14.68 15.46
N ASP A 101 15.93 14.24 15.21
CA ASP A 101 17.13 15.03 15.48
C ASP A 101 17.06 16.38 14.72
N ARG A 102 17.62 17.45 15.31
CA ARG A 102 17.60 18.81 14.75
C ARG A 102 18.39 18.95 13.45
N SER A 103 19.01 17.88 12.96
CA SER A 103 19.72 17.83 11.68
C SER A 103 18.81 17.91 10.46
N ILE A 104 17.49 17.73 10.62
CA ILE A 104 16.51 17.97 9.56
C ILE A 104 16.18 19.47 9.53
N ASP A 105 16.96 20.22 8.77
CA ASP A 105 16.72 21.65 8.56
C ASP A 105 15.52 21.84 7.62
N ILE A 106 14.32 21.94 8.19
CA ILE A 106 13.10 22.25 7.45
C ILE A 106 13.16 23.74 7.09
N CYS A 107 13.85 24.07 6.00
CA CYS A 107 13.84 25.41 5.42
C CYS A 107 12.47 25.68 4.75
N SER A 108 11.44 25.97 5.56
CA SER A 108 10.17 26.48 5.04
C SER A 108 10.18 28.00 5.07
N SER A 109 10.45 28.65 3.93
CA SER A 109 10.18 30.07 3.73
C SER A 109 8.70 30.38 3.45
N GLN A 110 7.81 29.38 3.53
CA GLN A 110 6.41 29.52 3.15
C GLN A 110 5.49 28.75 4.12
N SER A 111 5.05 29.44 5.18
CA SER A 111 3.76 29.33 5.87
C SER A 111 3.91 29.86 7.30
N THR A 112 3.20 30.92 7.63
CA THR A 112 3.22 31.58 8.95
C THR A 112 2.43 30.82 10.03
N ASP A 113 1.76 29.72 9.68
CA ASP A 113 0.74 29.08 10.53
C ASP A 113 1.21 27.78 11.21
N LEU A 114 2.38 27.23 10.85
CA LEU A 114 2.91 25.98 11.42
C LEU A 114 4.29 26.23 12.06
N SER A 115 4.39 26.13 13.39
CA SER A 115 5.69 26.20 14.06
C SER A 115 6.57 25.01 13.67
N SER A 116 7.87 25.25 13.44
CA SER A 116 8.86 24.21 13.13
C SER A 116 8.89 23.08 14.17
N SER A 117 8.65 23.41 15.44
CA SER A 117 8.52 22.45 16.54
C SER A 117 7.36 21.47 16.35
N ASN A 118 6.21 21.93 15.84
CA ASN A 118 5.07 21.06 15.59
C ASN A 118 5.40 20.08 14.46
N LEU A 119 5.97 20.55 13.35
CA LEU A 119 6.32 19.68 12.21
C LEU A 119 7.25 18.53 12.60
N MET A 120 8.22 18.77 13.49
CA MET A 120 9.10 17.70 14.00
C MET A 120 8.32 16.61 14.75
N TRP A 121 7.36 16.99 15.59
CA TRP A 121 6.48 16.03 16.27
C TRP A 121 5.57 15.26 15.31
N TRP A 122 5.01 15.96 14.32
CA TRP A 122 4.24 15.32 13.24
C TRP A 122 5.09 14.29 12.49
N GLY A 123 6.34 14.63 12.16
CA GLY A 123 7.29 13.72 11.53
C GLY A 123 7.51 12.45 12.36
N SER A 124 7.82 12.59 13.65
CA SER A 124 8.03 11.45 14.55
C SER A 124 6.80 10.56 14.63
N ASN A 125 5.60 11.15 14.73
CA ASN A 125 4.33 10.40 14.78
C ASN A 125 4.07 9.62 13.49
N ILE A 126 4.32 10.24 12.33
CA ILE A 126 4.16 9.60 11.02
C ILE A 126 5.12 8.41 10.89
N LEU A 127 6.42 8.60 11.18
CA LEU A 127 7.41 7.52 11.10
C LEU A 127 7.08 6.37 12.04
N TRP A 128 6.70 6.67 13.28
CA TRP A 128 6.30 5.65 14.25
C TRP A 128 5.06 4.87 13.78
N SER A 129 4.09 5.57 13.19
CA SER A 129 2.89 4.94 12.64
C SER A 129 3.21 4.04 11.44
N LEU A 130 4.06 4.50 10.52
CA LEU A 130 4.54 3.70 9.39
C LEU A 130 5.23 2.41 9.84
N LYS A 131 6.03 2.47 10.92
CA LYS A 131 6.68 1.29 11.50
C LYS A 131 5.69 0.22 11.97
N LYS A 132 4.49 0.60 12.44
CA LYS A 132 3.46 -0.38 12.84
C LYS A 132 2.97 -1.21 11.66
N TYR A 133 2.98 -0.65 10.45
CA TYR A 133 2.54 -1.35 9.25
C TYR A 133 3.57 -2.37 8.73
N GLU A 134 4.79 -2.39 9.27
CA GLU A 134 5.80 -3.40 8.95
C GLU A 134 5.47 -4.77 9.56
N ASN A 135 4.56 -4.84 10.55
CA ASN A 135 4.12 -6.11 11.11
C ASN A 135 3.33 -6.93 10.08
N VAL A 136 3.85 -8.12 9.77
CA VAL A 136 3.29 -9.07 8.78
C VAL A 136 1.97 -9.70 9.22
N GLU A 137 1.72 -9.83 10.52
CA GLU A 137 0.48 -10.39 11.07
C GLU A 137 -0.72 -9.46 10.85
N LYS A 138 -0.46 -8.17 10.60
CA LYS A 138 -1.50 -7.17 10.37
C LYS A 138 -1.72 -6.93 8.88
N ARG A 139 -2.99 -6.97 8.47
CA ARG A 139 -3.39 -6.58 7.12
C ARG A 139 -2.95 -5.15 6.82
N LEU A 140 -2.49 -4.92 5.59
CA LEU A 140 -2.05 -3.60 5.16
C LEU A 140 -3.26 -2.74 4.80
N VAL A 141 -3.63 -1.81 5.68
CA VAL A 141 -4.70 -0.83 5.48
C VAL A 141 -4.13 0.56 5.74
N ILE A 142 -3.67 1.23 4.68
CA ILE A 142 -2.89 2.48 4.77
C ILE A 142 -3.57 3.66 4.04
N TRP A 143 -4.85 3.53 3.68
CA TRP A 143 -5.55 4.55 2.87
C TRP A 143 -5.72 5.87 3.61
N ASP A 144 -6.04 5.83 4.90
CA ASP A 144 -6.18 7.05 5.71
C ASP A 144 -4.84 7.77 5.84
N VAL A 145 -3.76 7.03 6.05
CA VAL A 145 -2.39 7.56 6.06
C VAL A 145 -2.04 8.16 4.71
N VAL A 146 -2.32 7.46 3.60
CA VAL A 146 -2.08 7.99 2.24
C VAL A 146 -2.85 9.28 2.01
N ALA A 147 -4.12 9.36 2.41
CA ALA A 147 -4.94 10.56 2.26
C ALA A 147 -4.37 11.74 3.05
N VAL A 148 -3.97 11.51 4.30
CA VAL A 148 -3.34 12.53 5.14
C VAL A 148 -2.01 12.99 4.53
N LEU A 149 -1.17 12.08 4.07
CA LEU A 149 0.12 12.42 3.46
C LEU A 149 -0.04 13.13 2.12
N GLN A 150 -1.08 12.81 1.34
CA GLN A 150 -1.42 13.54 0.12
C GLN A 150 -1.84 14.98 0.42
N GLU A 151 -2.58 15.21 1.50
CA GLU A 151 -2.93 16.57 1.92
C GLU A 151 -1.71 17.32 2.45
N LEU A 152 -0.88 16.65 3.25
CA LEU A 152 0.39 17.20 3.73
C LEU A 152 1.34 17.56 2.58
N LYS A 153 1.31 16.81 1.47
CA LYS A 153 2.07 17.13 0.26
C LYS A 153 1.65 18.47 -0.33
N LYS A 154 0.37 18.81 -0.27
CA LYS A 154 -0.15 20.09 -0.77
C LYS A 154 0.20 21.24 0.16
N SER A 155 0.13 21.01 1.48
CA SER A 155 0.34 22.07 2.48
C SER A 155 1.81 22.31 2.81
N ALA A 156 2.64 21.26 2.84
CA ALA A 156 4.04 21.28 3.25
C ALA A 156 4.90 20.26 2.46
N PRO A 157 5.06 20.45 1.13
CA PRO A 157 5.74 19.49 0.25
C PRO A 157 7.19 19.19 0.64
N ALA A 158 7.98 20.22 0.94
CA ALA A 158 9.40 20.06 1.31
C ALA A 158 9.58 19.28 2.62
N PHE A 159 8.70 19.50 3.60
CA PHE A 159 8.70 18.72 4.84
C PHE A 159 8.39 17.25 4.57
N LEU A 160 7.34 16.97 3.79
CA LEU A 160 6.96 15.61 3.45
C LEU A 160 8.06 14.89 2.67
N GLU A 161 8.68 15.55 1.70
CA GLU A 161 9.75 14.97 0.91
C GLU A 161 10.93 14.55 1.80
N THR A 162 11.41 15.44 2.66
CA THR A 162 12.48 15.13 3.62
C THR A 162 12.09 14.02 4.59
N LEU A 163 10.84 14.01 5.05
CA LEU A 163 10.31 12.97 5.94
C LEU A 163 10.30 11.59 5.26
N VAL A 164 9.81 11.50 4.02
CA VAL A 164 9.76 10.24 3.27
C VAL A 164 11.18 9.81 2.88
N HIS A 165 12.08 10.72 2.51
CA HIS A 165 13.49 10.39 2.29
C HIS A 165 14.13 9.79 3.54
N SER A 166 13.94 10.41 4.71
CA SER A 166 14.45 9.89 5.99
C SER A 166 13.89 8.50 6.29
N TRP A 167 12.58 8.30 6.08
CA TRP A 167 11.94 7.00 6.25
C TRP A 167 12.54 5.92 5.33
N VAL A 168 12.73 6.24 4.04
CA VAL A 168 13.32 5.31 3.06
C VAL A 168 14.76 4.97 3.44
N SER A 169 15.56 5.95 3.85
CA SER A 169 16.92 5.68 4.34
C SER A 169 16.91 4.70 5.51
N VAL A 170 16.06 4.89 6.51
CA VAL A 170 15.93 3.94 7.64
C VAL A 170 15.43 2.56 7.18
N LEU A 171 14.49 2.52 6.23
CA LEU A 171 13.92 1.28 5.70
C LEU A 171 14.96 0.43 4.98
N LEU A 172 15.94 1.07 4.32
CA LEU A 172 16.98 0.43 3.51
C LEU A 172 18.32 0.22 4.26
N SER A 173 18.62 1.00 5.30
CA SER A 173 19.91 0.93 5.99
C SER A 173 20.10 -0.29 6.89
N GLY A 174 19.05 -1.07 7.21
CA GLY A 174 19.15 -2.26 8.07
C GLY A 174 19.53 -1.99 9.54
N ASP A 175 20.11 -0.82 9.86
CA ASP A 175 20.50 -0.35 11.17
C ASP A 175 19.77 0.97 11.52
N PRO A 176 18.93 1.01 12.58
CA PRO A 176 18.17 2.19 12.98
C PRO A 176 19.00 3.37 13.49
N GLN A 177 20.34 3.26 13.62
CA GLN A 177 21.20 4.35 14.13
C GLN A 177 22.00 5.13 13.08
N CYS A 178 21.99 4.74 11.80
CA CYS A 178 22.78 5.42 10.76
C CYS A 178 21.86 6.18 9.78
N VAL A 179 21.48 7.40 10.15
CA VAL A 179 20.80 8.34 9.25
C VAL A 179 21.85 9.30 8.69
N SER A 180 22.48 8.93 7.57
CA SER A 180 23.23 9.89 6.77
C SER A 180 22.34 10.33 5.60
N ILE A 181 22.00 11.62 5.58
CA ILE A 181 21.24 12.27 4.51
C ILE A 181 22.09 12.35 3.22
N ASP A 182 23.42 12.25 3.35
CA ASP A 182 24.38 12.37 2.25
C ASP A 182 24.93 11.03 1.74
N ALA A 183 24.30 9.90 2.09
CA ALA A 183 24.70 8.61 1.51
C ALA A 183 24.39 8.63 0.00
N PRO A 184 25.41 8.49 -0.88
CA PRO A 184 25.19 8.55 -2.32
C PRO A 184 24.18 7.48 -2.71
N SER A 185 23.17 7.86 -3.51
CA SER A 185 22.07 7.01 -3.99
C SER A 185 22.47 5.57 -4.32
N ARG A 186 23.68 5.38 -4.87
CA ARG A 186 24.31 4.08 -5.14
C ARG A 186 24.28 3.07 -3.98
N SER A 187 24.43 3.48 -2.71
CA SER A 187 24.43 2.51 -1.58
C SER A 187 23.04 2.04 -1.14
N MET A 188 21.98 2.81 -1.41
CA MET A 188 20.61 2.44 -1.03
C MET A 188 20.04 1.35 -1.94
N HIS A 189 20.59 1.20 -3.14
CA HIS A 189 20.08 0.31 -4.17
C HIS A 189 20.52 -1.13 -3.99
N ASP A 190 21.73 -1.36 -3.50
CA ASP A 190 22.28 -2.70 -3.23
C ASP A 190 21.61 -3.37 -2.02
N MET A 191 20.80 -2.64 -1.25
CA MET A 191 20.16 -3.11 -0.02
C MET A 191 18.76 -3.69 -0.23
N MET A 192 18.10 -3.42 -1.37
CA MET A 192 16.75 -3.91 -1.68
C MET A 192 16.57 -5.42 -1.50
N PRO A 193 17.53 -6.28 -1.86
CA PRO A 193 17.43 -7.72 -1.65
C PRO A 193 17.28 -8.09 -0.16
N TYR A 194 17.82 -7.31 0.77
CA TYR A 194 17.79 -7.60 2.20
C TYR A 194 16.54 -7.04 2.92
N VAL A 195 15.72 -6.27 2.22
CA VAL A 195 14.50 -5.65 2.77
C VAL A 195 13.35 -6.66 2.73
N SER A 196 12.47 -6.69 3.73
CA SER A 196 11.32 -7.60 3.70
C SER A 196 10.32 -7.25 2.61
N THR A 197 9.61 -8.26 2.10
CA THR A 197 8.57 -8.08 1.07
C THR A 197 7.51 -7.08 1.52
N ARG A 198 7.17 -7.12 2.82
CA ARG A 198 6.24 -6.17 3.44
C ARG A 198 6.72 -4.71 3.39
N LYS A 199 8.01 -4.47 3.63
CA LYS A 199 8.60 -3.13 3.54
C LYS A 199 8.64 -2.62 2.10
N LEU A 200 8.94 -3.48 1.13
CA LEU A 200 8.87 -3.13 -0.30
C LEU A 200 7.44 -2.80 -0.74
N HIS A 201 6.42 -3.51 -0.22
CA HIS A 201 5.01 -3.17 -0.48
C HIS A 201 4.64 -1.78 0.04
N LEU A 202 5.07 -1.45 1.26
CA LEU A 202 4.89 -0.10 1.82
C LEU A 202 5.56 0.96 0.97
N LEU A 203 6.82 0.72 0.57
CA LEU A 203 7.57 1.61 -0.30
C LEU A 203 6.82 1.87 -1.61
N ASN A 204 6.32 0.82 -2.27
CA ASN A 204 5.57 0.94 -3.51
C ASN A 204 4.28 1.76 -3.36
N ILE A 205 3.55 1.60 -2.25
CA ILE A 205 2.35 2.42 -1.99
C ILE A 205 2.74 3.89 -1.82
N MET A 206 3.76 4.16 -1.00
CA MET A 206 4.22 5.53 -0.71
C MET A 206 4.72 6.22 -1.97
N CYS A 207 5.60 5.57 -2.73
CA CYS A 207 6.07 6.09 -4.01
C CYS A 207 4.89 6.35 -4.96
N ARG A 208 4.00 5.37 -5.16
CA ARG A 208 2.93 5.48 -6.17
C ARG A 208 1.82 6.46 -5.80
N LYS A 209 1.39 6.48 -4.53
CA LYS A 209 0.20 7.23 -4.09
C LYS A 209 0.52 8.55 -3.44
N VAL A 210 1.71 8.73 -2.88
CA VAL A 210 2.09 9.99 -2.22
C VAL A 210 3.10 10.75 -3.08
N MET A 211 4.24 10.14 -3.41
CA MET A 211 5.35 10.89 -4.02
C MET A 211 5.19 11.11 -5.53
N VAL A 212 4.80 10.08 -6.28
CA VAL A 212 4.63 10.14 -7.74
C VAL A 212 3.25 10.67 -8.14
N SER A 213 2.24 10.62 -7.26
CA SER A 213 0.84 10.83 -7.69
C SER A 213 0.67 12.16 -8.44
N ILE A 214 0.50 12.03 -9.74
CA ILE A 214 0.21 13.11 -10.67
C ILE A 214 -1.23 13.52 -10.36
N HIS A 215 -1.43 14.71 -9.81
CA HIS A 215 -2.73 15.36 -9.94
C HIS A 215 -2.91 15.63 -11.43
N THR A 216 -3.69 14.77 -12.09
CA THR A 216 -4.26 14.98 -13.41
C THR A 216 -5.31 16.09 -13.33
N HIS A 217 -4.87 17.30 -13.03
CA HIS A 217 -5.54 18.55 -13.36
C HIS A 217 -4.45 19.53 -13.83
N HIS A 218 -3.89 19.26 -14.99
CA HIS A 218 -3.10 20.25 -15.73
C HIS A 218 -4.09 21.31 -16.25
N GLY A 219 -4.32 22.35 -15.45
CA GLY A 219 -4.77 23.64 -15.96
C GLY A 219 -3.64 24.27 -16.77
N PRO A 220 -3.94 25.02 -17.84
CA PRO A 220 -2.90 25.67 -18.65
C PRO A 220 -2.30 26.82 -17.83
N GLY A 221 -1.19 26.56 -17.14
CA GLY A 221 -0.47 27.58 -16.36
C GLY A 221 0.30 27.11 -15.13
N ALA A 222 0.42 25.81 -14.86
CA ALA A 222 1.21 25.33 -13.72
C ALA A 222 2.71 25.25 -14.07
N GLU A 223 3.51 26.03 -13.36
CA GLU A 223 4.96 26.07 -13.43
C GLU A 223 5.59 24.68 -13.20
N ASN A 224 6.70 24.44 -13.90
CA ASN A 224 7.50 23.21 -13.88
C ASN A 224 7.86 22.79 -12.45
N GLY A 225 7.11 21.83 -11.88
CA GLY A 225 7.55 21.11 -10.68
C GLY A 225 8.83 20.34 -10.95
N ASN A 226 9.73 20.25 -9.95
CA ASN A 226 11.06 19.64 -10.04
C ASN A 226 11.03 18.22 -10.63
N GLU A 227 11.26 18.14 -11.94
CA GLU A 227 11.25 16.92 -12.76
C GLU A 227 12.21 15.85 -12.21
N GLU A 228 13.34 16.27 -11.64
CA GLU A 228 14.39 15.43 -11.05
C GLU A 228 13.95 14.66 -9.79
N THR A 229 13.15 15.28 -8.91
CA THR A 229 12.63 14.61 -7.69
C THR A 229 11.58 13.56 -8.05
N THR A 230 10.72 13.87 -9.02
CA THR A 230 9.70 12.93 -9.51
C THR A 230 10.36 11.75 -10.23
N ASP A 231 11.46 11.99 -10.93
CA ASP A 231 12.29 10.96 -11.56
C ASP A 231 12.94 10.02 -10.52
N PHE A 232 13.43 10.55 -9.40
CA PHE A 232 13.96 9.72 -8.29
C PHE A 232 12.90 8.75 -7.75
N TRP A 233 11.71 9.23 -7.39
CA TRP A 233 10.64 8.39 -6.82
C TRP A 233 10.10 7.37 -7.82
N SER A 234 10.04 7.74 -9.10
CA SER A 234 9.66 6.83 -10.19
C SER A 234 10.71 5.73 -10.38
N THR A 235 11.99 6.08 -10.37
CA THR A 235 13.11 5.13 -10.45
C THR A 235 13.12 4.17 -9.26
N LEU A 236 12.89 4.69 -8.05
CA LEU A 236 12.81 3.87 -6.83
C LEU A 236 11.64 2.88 -6.88
N LEU A 237 10.47 3.33 -7.36
CA LEU A 237 9.29 2.48 -7.56
C LEU A 237 9.59 1.34 -8.56
N VAL A 238 10.17 1.68 -9.72
CA VAL A 238 10.51 0.67 -10.75
C VAL A 238 11.46 -0.37 -10.17
N ARG A 239 12.49 0.03 -9.43
CA ARG A 239 13.46 -0.90 -8.82
C ARG A 239 12.83 -1.80 -7.76
N SER A 240 12.00 -1.23 -6.89
CA SER A 240 11.29 -2.03 -5.87
C SER A 240 10.32 -3.03 -6.52
N GLU A 241 9.64 -2.65 -7.62
CA GLU A 241 8.83 -3.57 -8.39
C GLU A 241 9.65 -4.64 -9.12
N THR A 242 10.83 -4.33 -9.64
CA THR A 242 11.74 -5.32 -10.21
C THR A 242 12.20 -6.32 -9.15
N GLU A 243 12.61 -5.87 -7.97
CA GLU A 243 13.00 -6.74 -6.85
C GLU A 243 11.84 -7.65 -6.42
N LEU A 244 10.63 -7.11 -6.25
CA LEU A 244 9.44 -7.92 -5.93
C LEU A 244 9.11 -8.93 -7.04
N ARG A 245 9.40 -8.58 -8.30
CA ARG A 245 9.21 -9.47 -9.45
C ARG A 245 10.24 -10.60 -9.45
N GLU A 246 11.51 -10.30 -9.18
CA GLU A 246 12.53 -11.33 -8.99
C GLU A 246 12.18 -12.28 -7.85
N ARG A 247 11.69 -11.75 -6.73
CA ARG A 247 11.18 -12.57 -5.62
C ARG A 247 10.05 -13.48 -6.03
N LEU A 248 9.10 -12.95 -6.79
CA LEU A 248 7.98 -13.72 -7.30
C LEU A 248 8.44 -14.87 -8.20
N VAL A 249 9.36 -14.60 -9.11
CA VAL A 249 9.89 -15.60 -10.04
C VAL A 249 10.70 -16.65 -9.30
N GLY A 250 11.62 -16.24 -8.42
CA GLY A 250 12.43 -17.18 -7.65
C GLY A 250 11.58 -18.03 -6.69
N PHE A 251 10.57 -17.44 -6.05
CA PHE A 251 9.59 -18.16 -5.23
C PHE A 251 8.86 -19.23 -6.07
N THR A 252 8.42 -18.86 -7.26
CA THR A 252 7.71 -19.77 -8.17
C THR A 252 8.60 -20.91 -8.63
N PHE A 253 9.84 -20.63 -9.05
CA PHE A 253 10.78 -21.66 -9.47
C PHE A 253 11.16 -22.60 -8.32
N ALA A 254 11.45 -22.06 -7.15
CA ALA A 254 11.77 -22.87 -5.98
C ALA A 254 10.57 -23.75 -5.56
N ALA A 255 9.33 -23.25 -5.68
CA ALA A 255 8.12 -24.05 -5.48
C ALA A 255 8.01 -25.22 -6.48
N VAL A 256 8.31 -24.97 -7.77
CA VAL A 256 8.34 -26.02 -8.81
C VAL A 256 9.38 -27.08 -8.48
N LEU A 257 10.61 -26.68 -8.14
CA LEU A 257 11.69 -27.60 -7.78
C LEU A 257 11.33 -28.45 -6.57
N LYS A 258 10.81 -27.82 -5.50
CA LYS A 258 10.38 -28.52 -4.28
C LYS A 258 9.26 -29.52 -4.56
N ARG A 259 8.27 -29.13 -5.36
CA ARG A 259 7.16 -30.02 -5.75
C ARG A 259 7.64 -31.19 -6.60
N THR A 260 8.57 -30.94 -7.51
CA THR A 260 9.17 -31.97 -8.37
C THR A 260 9.94 -32.98 -7.52
N ALA A 261 10.71 -32.51 -6.53
CA ALA A 261 11.39 -33.39 -5.56
C ALA A 261 10.39 -34.24 -4.75
N TYR A 262 9.25 -33.68 -4.32
CA TYR A 262 8.20 -34.44 -3.64
C TYR A 262 7.57 -35.54 -4.50
N LEU A 263 7.33 -35.25 -5.79
CA LEU A 263 6.83 -36.24 -6.74
C LEU A 263 7.84 -37.39 -6.92
N PHE A 264 9.13 -37.09 -7.01
CA PHE A 264 10.18 -38.11 -7.08
C PHE A 264 10.29 -38.95 -5.80
N ASN A 265 10.06 -38.35 -4.63
CA ASN A 265 10.15 -39.03 -3.34
C ASN A 265 8.85 -39.74 -2.92
N GLY A 266 7.80 -39.72 -3.75
CA GLY A 266 6.51 -40.38 -3.46
C GLY A 266 5.70 -39.74 -2.33
N THR A 267 6.00 -38.49 -1.96
CA THR A 267 5.27 -37.76 -0.91
C THR A 267 4.07 -37.02 -1.50
N SER A 268 2.92 -37.06 -0.82
CA SER A 268 1.71 -36.35 -1.28
C SER A 268 1.91 -34.83 -1.31
N THR A 269 1.39 -34.20 -2.35
CA THR A 269 1.32 -32.73 -2.51
C THR A 269 -0.13 -32.23 -2.53
N GLU A 270 -1.07 -33.08 -2.11
CA GLU A 270 -2.46 -32.71 -1.91
C GLU A 270 -2.53 -31.58 -0.89
N ASN A 271 -3.15 -30.45 -1.28
CA ASN A 271 -3.26 -29.20 -0.52
C ASN A 271 -2.09 -28.20 -0.62
N CYS A 272 -1.01 -28.50 -1.35
CA CYS A 272 0.03 -27.51 -1.62
C CYS A 272 -0.35 -26.58 -2.78
N TRP A 273 -0.05 -25.28 -2.63
CA TRP A 273 -0.17 -24.30 -3.71
C TRP A 273 0.57 -24.77 -4.98
N PHE A 274 -0.03 -24.51 -6.13
CA PHE A 274 0.53 -24.90 -7.43
C PHE A 274 0.98 -23.68 -8.23
N PRO A 275 2.29 -23.55 -8.52
CA PRO A 275 2.81 -22.48 -9.36
C PRO A 275 2.33 -22.64 -10.81
N VAL A 276 1.96 -21.53 -11.45
CA VAL A 276 1.58 -21.47 -12.87
C VAL A 276 2.29 -20.32 -13.57
N GLY A 277 2.48 -20.45 -14.88
CA GLY A 277 3.17 -19.44 -15.69
C GLY A 277 4.69 -19.51 -15.65
N VAL A 278 5.24 -20.69 -15.36
CA VAL A 278 6.69 -20.92 -15.23
C VAL A 278 7.42 -20.56 -16.52
N ALA A 279 6.85 -20.89 -17.68
CA ALA A 279 7.43 -20.56 -18.97
C ALA A 279 7.48 -19.03 -19.21
N GLN A 280 6.39 -18.31 -18.90
CA GLN A 280 6.34 -16.84 -19.00
C GLN A 280 7.37 -16.19 -18.07
N MET A 281 7.54 -16.74 -16.86
CA MET A 281 8.57 -16.28 -15.93
C MET A 281 9.99 -16.59 -16.40
N ASP A 282 10.24 -17.73 -17.06
CA ASP A 282 11.54 -18.03 -17.70
C ASP A 282 11.83 -17.07 -18.87
N SER A 283 10.82 -16.76 -19.69
CA SER A 283 10.91 -15.72 -20.72
C SER A 283 11.24 -14.36 -20.11
N TRP A 284 10.60 -13.99 -18.99
CA TRP A 284 10.91 -12.76 -18.27
C TRP A 284 12.38 -12.70 -17.80
N VAL A 285 12.92 -13.79 -17.23
CA VAL A 285 14.35 -13.81 -16.85
C VAL A 285 15.26 -13.72 -18.07
N THR A 286 14.87 -14.30 -19.21
CA THR A 286 15.63 -14.19 -20.47
C THR A 286 15.69 -12.75 -20.97
N MET A 287 14.57 -12.03 -20.92
CA MET A 287 14.50 -10.63 -21.37
C MET A 287 15.28 -9.66 -20.47
N ASN A 288 15.50 -10.03 -19.20
CA ASN A 288 16.20 -9.20 -18.21
C ASN A 288 17.60 -9.75 -17.86
N TYR A 289 18.16 -10.61 -18.73
CA TYR A 289 19.39 -11.34 -18.47
C TYR A 289 20.63 -10.45 -18.34
N ASP A 290 20.66 -9.31 -19.05
CA ASP A 290 21.81 -8.39 -19.09
C ASP A 290 21.90 -7.50 -17.84
N GLY A 291 22.22 -8.14 -16.70
CA GLY A 291 22.66 -7.48 -15.47
C GLY A 291 21.56 -6.98 -14.53
N GLN A 292 20.28 -7.25 -14.83
CA GLN A 292 19.17 -6.84 -13.95
C GLN A 292 18.69 -7.93 -13.00
N VAL A 293 19.07 -9.19 -13.24
CA VAL A 293 18.60 -10.34 -12.44
C VAL A 293 19.73 -10.93 -11.61
N HIS A 294 19.48 -11.17 -10.32
CA HIS A 294 20.46 -11.74 -9.40
C HIS A 294 20.95 -13.12 -9.86
N ASP A 295 22.26 -13.38 -9.70
CA ASP A 295 22.91 -14.65 -10.07
C ASP A 295 22.23 -15.90 -9.45
N GLN A 296 21.65 -15.74 -8.27
CA GLN A 296 20.90 -16.81 -7.60
C GLN A 296 19.67 -17.23 -8.39
N LEU A 297 18.92 -16.26 -8.93
CA LEU A 297 17.76 -16.56 -9.76
C LEU A 297 18.20 -17.25 -11.05
N GLN A 298 19.36 -16.88 -11.61
CA GLN A 298 19.94 -17.55 -12.77
C GLN A 298 20.33 -19.02 -12.44
N SER A 299 20.89 -19.27 -11.26
CA SER A 299 21.20 -20.62 -10.77
C SER A 299 19.93 -21.48 -10.66
N ILE A 300 18.88 -20.98 -10.01
CA ILE A 300 17.60 -21.70 -9.88
C ILE A 300 16.96 -21.93 -11.25
N ARG A 301 16.99 -20.92 -12.12
CA ARG A 301 16.50 -21.02 -13.51
C ARG A 301 17.19 -22.14 -14.28
N SER A 302 18.49 -22.35 -14.11
CA SER A 302 19.21 -23.44 -14.78
C SER A 302 18.62 -24.82 -14.43
N LYS A 303 18.21 -25.03 -13.17
CA LYS A 303 17.53 -26.24 -12.71
C LYS A 303 16.12 -26.37 -13.32
N ILE A 304 15.40 -25.26 -13.48
CA ILE A 304 14.10 -25.24 -14.17
C ILE A 304 14.24 -25.66 -15.64
N LYS A 305 15.29 -25.19 -16.32
CA LYS A 305 15.57 -25.61 -17.70
C LYS A 305 15.91 -27.09 -17.82
N ASP A 306 16.62 -27.66 -16.85
CA ASP A 306 16.91 -29.10 -16.80
C ASP A 306 15.62 -29.93 -16.63
N LEU A 307 14.65 -29.43 -15.87
CA LEU A 307 13.33 -30.06 -15.78
C LEU A 307 12.56 -30.00 -17.10
N GLY A 308 12.63 -28.86 -17.81
CA GLY A 308 12.07 -28.70 -19.16
C GLY A 308 10.63 -29.18 -19.29
N SER A 309 10.38 -30.14 -20.19
CA SER A 309 9.06 -30.71 -20.47
C SER A 309 8.45 -31.53 -19.33
N ARG A 310 9.20 -31.81 -18.25
CA ARG A 310 8.65 -32.43 -17.03
C ARG A 310 7.75 -31.49 -16.25
N ILE A 311 7.80 -30.20 -16.55
CA ILE A 311 6.91 -29.19 -15.98
C ILE A 311 5.63 -29.17 -16.81
N ASP A 312 4.50 -29.50 -16.17
CA ASP A 312 3.20 -29.51 -16.84
C ASP A 312 2.84 -28.12 -17.37
N GLY A 313 2.38 -28.05 -18.62
CA GLY A 313 2.00 -26.80 -19.28
C GLY A 313 3.15 -25.82 -19.56
N TYR A 314 4.41 -26.28 -19.64
CA TYR A 314 5.56 -25.43 -19.97
C TYR A 314 5.53 -24.98 -21.44
N SER A 315 4.81 -23.89 -21.72
CA SER A 315 4.80 -23.21 -23.01
C SER A 315 4.76 -21.70 -22.81
N ASP A 316 5.65 -21.00 -23.52
CA ASP A 316 5.75 -19.54 -23.54
C ASP A 316 4.82 -18.89 -24.57
N VAL A 317 4.14 -19.69 -25.40
CA VAL A 317 3.15 -19.23 -26.39
C VAL A 317 1.75 -19.47 -25.86
N GLU A 318 1.02 -18.37 -25.69
CA GLU A 318 -0.38 -18.40 -25.26
C GLU A 318 -1.31 -18.13 -26.45
N SER A 319 -2.60 -18.39 -26.30
CA SER A 319 -3.59 -18.11 -27.34
C SER A 319 -4.49 -16.95 -26.93
N CYS A 320 -4.72 -16.01 -27.84
CA CYS A 320 -5.64 -14.90 -27.62
C CYS A 320 -7.06 -15.44 -27.39
N PRO A 321 -7.75 -15.05 -26.30
CA PRO A 321 -9.09 -15.55 -26.00
C PRO A 321 -10.17 -15.02 -26.97
N TYR A 322 -9.88 -13.97 -27.74
CA TYR A 322 -10.84 -13.35 -28.66
C TYR A 322 -10.72 -13.84 -30.10
N CYS A 323 -9.49 -14.06 -30.59
CA CYS A 323 -9.24 -14.42 -31.99
C CYS A 323 -8.39 -15.69 -32.17
N SER A 324 -7.98 -16.36 -31.08
CA SER A 324 -7.14 -17.56 -31.09
C SER A 324 -5.75 -17.39 -31.73
N SER A 325 -5.36 -16.16 -32.10
CA SER A 325 -4.03 -15.84 -32.56
C SER A 325 -2.98 -16.17 -31.49
N PRO A 326 -1.80 -16.71 -31.86
CA PRO A 326 -0.71 -16.93 -30.91
C PRO A 326 -0.23 -15.59 -30.32
N VAL A 327 0.07 -15.61 -29.03
CA VAL A 327 0.54 -14.47 -28.25
C VAL A 327 1.85 -14.86 -27.57
N HIS A 328 2.95 -14.25 -28.03
CA HIS A 328 4.26 -14.45 -27.44
C HIS A 328 4.43 -13.59 -26.18
N PHE A 329 5.36 -14.01 -25.32
CA PHE A 329 5.71 -13.24 -24.13
C PHE A 329 6.60 -12.04 -24.50
N GLU A 330 6.07 -10.83 -24.35
CA GLU A 330 6.80 -9.57 -24.62
C GLU A 330 6.89 -8.65 -23.40
N SER A 331 5.94 -8.77 -22.47
CA SER A 331 5.86 -7.94 -21.28
C SER A 331 5.15 -8.70 -20.15
N PRO A 332 5.51 -8.50 -18.88
CA PRO A 332 4.89 -9.18 -17.75
C PRO A 332 3.49 -8.69 -17.41
N ASP A 333 3.08 -7.52 -17.90
CA ASP A 333 1.85 -6.83 -17.46
C ASP A 333 0.74 -6.83 -18.51
N VAL A 334 1.11 -6.72 -19.79
CA VAL A 334 0.17 -6.60 -20.91
C VAL A 334 0.75 -7.34 -22.12
N ALA A 335 -0.12 -7.96 -22.91
CA ALA A 335 0.23 -8.49 -24.22
C ALA A 335 -0.69 -7.91 -25.30
N ILE A 336 -0.20 -7.91 -26.54
CA ILE A 336 -0.98 -7.51 -27.71
C ILE A 336 -0.93 -8.67 -28.71
N CYS A 337 -2.08 -9.20 -29.13
CA CYS A 337 -2.10 -10.25 -30.15
C CYS A 337 -1.91 -9.67 -31.57
N GLY A 338 -1.74 -10.53 -32.59
CA GLY A 338 -1.61 -10.09 -33.99
C GLY A 338 -2.77 -9.21 -34.49
N GLU A 339 -3.99 -9.47 -34.03
CA GLU A 339 -5.20 -8.66 -34.30
C GLU A 339 -5.36 -7.44 -33.37
N ARG A 340 -4.29 -7.04 -32.66
CA ARG A 340 -4.23 -5.87 -31.77
C ARG A 340 -5.19 -5.84 -30.57
N HIS A 341 -5.72 -6.99 -30.13
CA HIS A 341 -6.40 -7.06 -28.84
C HIS A 341 -5.40 -6.86 -27.69
N THR A 342 -5.68 -5.92 -26.78
CA THR A 342 -4.91 -5.71 -25.56
C THR A 342 -5.35 -6.69 -24.48
N LEU A 343 -4.43 -7.51 -23.99
CA LEU A 343 -4.70 -8.59 -23.07
C LEU A 343 -3.94 -8.37 -21.76
N PRO A 344 -4.62 -8.24 -20.61
CA PRO A 344 -3.94 -8.10 -19.33
C PRO A 344 -3.31 -9.42 -18.89
N ARG A 345 -2.11 -9.34 -18.29
CA ARG A 345 -1.44 -10.48 -17.66
C ARG A 345 -1.67 -10.47 -16.15
N CYS A 346 -1.69 -11.67 -15.59
CA CYS A 346 -1.81 -11.85 -14.15
C CYS A 346 -0.51 -11.42 -13.47
N ARG A 347 -0.55 -10.41 -12.60
CA ARG A 347 0.64 -9.90 -11.89
C ARG A 347 1.37 -10.95 -11.03
N ALA A 348 0.70 -12.04 -10.67
CA ALA A 348 1.26 -13.13 -9.87
C ALA A 348 1.86 -14.26 -10.70
N SER A 349 1.36 -14.51 -11.92
CA SER A 349 1.75 -15.67 -12.73
C SER A 349 2.25 -15.32 -14.13
N MET A 350 2.18 -14.05 -14.52
CA MET A 350 2.55 -13.50 -15.83
C MET A 350 1.79 -14.08 -17.04
N ILE A 351 0.97 -15.12 -16.90
CA ILE A 351 0.05 -15.60 -17.95
C ILE A 351 -1.08 -14.61 -18.24
N LEU A 352 -1.69 -14.73 -19.42
CA LEU A 352 -2.89 -14.01 -19.80
C LEU A 352 -4.03 -14.27 -18.79
N CYS A 353 -4.70 -13.20 -18.38
CA CYS A 353 -5.88 -13.29 -17.54
C CYS A 353 -7.04 -13.95 -18.30
N SER A 354 -7.82 -14.79 -17.60
CA SER A 354 -9.03 -15.37 -18.17
C SER A 354 -10.07 -14.28 -18.42
N VAL A 355 -10.76 -14.36 -19.56
CA VAL A 355 -11.91 -13.48 -19.87
C VAL A 355 -13.22 -13.99 -19.26
N VAL A 356 -13.24 -15.24 -18.78
CA VAL A 356 -14.46 -15.92 -18.32
C VAL A 356 -14.58 -15.92 -16.79
N GLN A 357 -13.46 -15.77 -16.08
CA GLN A 357 -13.41 -15.81 -14.61
C GLN A 357 -13.34 -14.39 -14.04
N PRO A 358 -13.96 -14.15 -12.87
CA PRO A 358 -13.83 -12.86 -12.20
C PRO A 358 -12.37 -12.62 -11.84
N LEU A 359 -11.87 -11.45 -12.22
CA LEU A 359 -10.49 -11.04 -11.96
C LEU A 359 -10.43 -10.27 -10.65
N TRP A 360 -9.26 -10.34 -10.03
CA TRP A 360 -8.91 -9.46 -8.94
C TRP A 360 -8.16 -8.25 -9.48
N HIS A 361 -8.41 -7.07 -8.92
CA HIS A 361 -7.68 -5.85 -9.25
C HIS A 361 -7.13 -5.17 -8.01
N CYS A 362 -5.94 -4.58 -8.15
CA CYS A 362 -5.32 -3.78 -7.12
C CYS A 362 -5.72 -2.31 -7.31
N VAL A 363 -6.40 -1.72 -6.34
CA VAL A 363 -6.74 -0.28 -6.35
C VAL A 363 -5.50 0.63 -6.22
N CYS A 364 -4.36 0.09 -5.77
CA CYS A 364 -3.12 0.83 -5.68
C CYS A 364 -2.43 0.97 -7.05
N CYS A 365 -2.05 -0.15 -7.67
CA CYS A 365 -1.28 -0.17 -8.91
C CYS A 365 -2.10 -0.41 -10.19
N GLY A 366 -3.40 -0.70 -10.07
CA GLY A 366 -4.26 -1.05 -11.22
C GLY A 366 -4.01 -2.46 -11.78
N GLY A 367 -3.05 -3.21 -11.23
CA GLY A 367 -2.69 -4.53 -11.73
C GLY A 367 -3.80 -5.57 -11.50
N THR A 368 -3.93 -6.49 -12.46
CA THR A 368 -4.88 -7.60 -12.41
C THR A 368 -4.23 -8.90 -11.91
N VAL A 369 -4.97 -9.68 -11.13
CA VAL A 369 -4.54 -10.98 -10.62
C VAL A 369 -5.65 -12.00 -10.88
N ASN A 370 -5.31 -13.09 -11.54
CA ASN A 370 -6.20 -14.24 -11.73
C ASN A 370 -5.82 -15.38 -10.77
N LYS A 371 -4.52 -15.57 -10.54
CA LYS A 371 -3.95 -16.65 -9.72
C LYS A 371 -3.36 -16.05 -8.45
N LEU A 372 -3.87 -16.47 -7.30
CA LEU A 372 -3.45 -15.94 -6.01
C LEU A 372 -2.14 -16.60 -5.55
N LEU A 373 -1.35 -15.85 -4.78
CA LEU A 373 -0.12 -16.34 -4.15
C LEU A 373 -0.40 -16.83 -2.73
N PRO A 374 0.40 -17.78 -2.22
CA PRO A 374 0.32 -18.19 -0.82
C PRO A 374 0.77 -17.07 0.11
N GLU A 375 0.25 -17.06 1.34
CA GLU A 375 0.61 -16.08 2.37
C GLU A 375 2.12 -15.99 2.61
N SER A 376 2.83 -17.12 2.49
CA SER A 376 4.28 -17.22 2.68
C SER A 376 5.10 -16.30 1.77
N PHE A 377 4.59 -15.94 0.59
CA PHE A 377 5.23 -14.94 -0.29
C PHE A 377 5.24 -13.54 0.34
N PHE A 378 4.15 -13.16 1.01
CA PHE A 378 3.97 -11.81 1.58
C PHE A 378 4.74 -11.60 2.88
N THR A 379 5.16 -12.69 3.54
CA THR A 379 5.89 -12.67 4.82
C THR A 379 7.40 -12.89 4.67
N MET A 380 7.92 -12.95 3.43
CA MET A 380 9.36 -13.13 3.17
C MET A 380 10.19 -11.97 3.77
N GLN A 381 11.17 -12.31 4.60
CA GLN A 381 12.01 -11.34 5.33
C GLN A 381 13.10 -10.71 4.47
N ALA A 382 13.57 -11.42 3.44
CA ALA A 382 14.56 -10.95 2.48
C ALA A 382 14.38 -11.73 1.17
N SER A 383 15.16 -11.38 0.15
CA SER A 383 15.30 -12.07 -1.11
C SER A 383 15.95 -13.46 -0.97
N THR A 384 15.99 -14.05 0.24
CA THR A 384 16.65 -15.32 0.53
C THR A 384 16.03 -16.46 -0.27
N MET A 385 16.46 -16.55 -1.52
CA MET A 385 16.42 -17.70 -2.42
C MET A 385 17.44 -18.76 -1.96
N HIS A 386 18.03 -18.58 -0.78
CA HIS A 386 19.14 -19.36 -0.23
C HIS A 386 18.75 -20.70 0.38
N ASP A 387 17.48 -20.89 0.74
CA ASP A 387 17.07 -22.10 1.46
C ASP A 387 15.92 -22.81 0.74
N GLU A 388 16.27 -23.71 -0.20
CA GLU A 388 15.34 -24.62 -0.88
C GLU A 388 14.49 -25.43 0.13
N GLY A 389 14.93 -25.55 1.39
CA GLY A 389 14.23 -26.25 2.48
C GLY A 389 13.08 -25.48 3.14
N SER A 390 13.06 -24.14 3.12
CA SER A 390 12.21 -23.33 4.01
C SER A 390 10.84 -22.91 3.44
N LEU A 391 10.58 -23.17 2.15
CA LEU A 391 9.35 -22.70 1.50
C LEU A 391 8.09 -23.44 1.99
N ASP A 392 7.24 -22.75 2.74
CA ASP A 392 5.92 -23.28 3.08
C ASP A 392 4.94 -23.09 1.90
N LEU A 393 4.68 -24.19 1.20
CA LEU A 393 3.71 -24.28 0.11
C LEU A 393 2.31 -24.69 0.58
N SER A 394 2.15 -25.03 1.87
CA SER A 394 0.86 -25.39 2.47
C SER A 394 0.05 -24.17 2.91
N ALA A 395 0.70 -23.00 2.97
CA ALA A 395 0.05 -21.74 3.27
C ALA A 395 -1.11 -21.42 2.32
N ALA A 396 -2.19 -20.88 2.88
CA ALA A 396 -3.38 -20.53 2.12
C ALA A 396 -3.08 -19.45 1.07
N SER A 397 -3.73 -19.55 -0.08
CA SER A 397 -3.69 -18.50 -1.10
C SER A 397 -4.51 -17.30 -0.65
N VAL A 398 -3.90 -16.10 -0.67
CA VAL A 398 -4.52 -14.87 -0.15
C VAL A 398 -4.78 -13.86 -1.27
N PRO A 399 -5.89 -13.09 -1.21
CA PRO A 399 -6.24 -12.09 -2.20
C PRO A 399 -5.46 -10.78 -1.98
N LEU A 400 -4.13 -10.84 -1.98
CA LEU A 400 -3.24 -9.68 -1.81
C LEU A 400 -2.49 -9.37 -3.11
N CYS A 401 -2.22 -8.08 -3.38
CA CYS A 401 -1.45 -7.66 -4.54
C CYS A 401 0.04 -8.02 -4.38
N PRO A 402 0.68 -8.74 -5.33
CA PRO A 402 2.10 -9.09 -5.24
C PRO A 402 3.05 -7.89 -5.14
N PHE A 403 2.64 -6.72 -5.65
CA PHE A 403 3.46 -5.51 -5.69
C PHE A 403 3.10 -4.46 -4.64
N CYS A 404 1.93 -4.58 -4.00
CA CYS A 404 1.44 -3.58 -3.05
C CYS A 404 1.06 -4.16 -1.70
N GLY A 405 0.94 -5.48 -1.53
CA GLY A 405 0.60 -6.11 -0.25
C GLY A 405 -0.81 -5.82 0.30
N ILE A 406 -1.60 -4.99 -0.38
CA ILE A 406 -2.97 -4.65 -0.01
C ILE A 406 -3.98 -5.67 -0.54
N LEU A 407 -5.16 -5.69 0.08
CA LEU A 407 -6.29 -6.49 -0.34
C LEU A 407 -6.73 -6.14 -1.77
N LEU A 408 -6.82 -7.16 -2.62
CA LEU A 408 -7.38 -7.05 -3.95
C LEU A 408 -8.91 -6.97 -3.88
N GLN A 409 -9.49 -6.21 -4.80
CA GLN A 409 -10.93 -6.17 -5.00
C GLN A 409 -11.32 -7.09 -6.16
N ARG A 410 -12.51 -7.66 -6.13
CA ARG A 410 -13.04 -8.38 -7.31
C ARG A 410 -13.66 -7.37 -8.26
N SER A 411 -13.29 -7.44 -9.53
CA SER A 411 -14.09 -6.82 -10.58
C SER A 411 -15.28 -7.74 -10.84
N MET A 412 -16.45 -7.42 -10.26
CA MET A 412 -17.69 -7.97 -10.79
C MET A 412 -17.95 -7.29 -12.13
N PRO A 413 -18.15 -8.04 -13.22
CA PRO A 413 -18.63 -7.45 -14.47
C PRO A 413 -19.92 -6.69 -14.20
N ALA A 414 -20.01 -5.45 -14.69
CA ALA A 414 -21.16 -4.59 -14.43
C ALA A 414 -22.52 -5.23 -14.81
N PHE A 415 -22.53 -6.19 -15.74
CA PHE A 415 -23.75 -6.92 -16.13
C PHE A 415 -24.26 -7.94 -15.09
N LEU A 416 -23.45 -8.34 -14.10
CA LEU A 416 -23.88 -9.17 -12.97
C LEU A 416 -24.42 -8.34 -11.80
N LEU A 417 -24.23 -7.02 -11.83
CA LEU A 417 -24.89 -6.09 -10.92
C LEU A 417 -26.28 -5.78 -11.47
N SER A 418 -27.18 -6.77 -11.45
CA SER A 418 -28.60 -6.53 -11.70
C SER A 418 -29.10 -5.54 -10.65
N THR A 419 -29.58 -4.38 -11.09
CA THR A 419 -30.27 -3.39 -10.25
C THR A 419 -31.76 -3.74 -10.03
N SER A 420 -32.20 -4.94 -10.40
CA SER A 420 -33.58 -5.37 -10.14
C SER A 420 -33.67 -6.08 -8.79
N PRO A 421 -34.32 -5.48 -7.77
CA PRO A 421 -34.80 -6.25 -6.64
C PRO A 421 -35.86 -7.23 -7.15
N ALA A 422 -35.74 -8.49 -6.76
CA ALA A 422 -36.83 -9.46 -6.85
C ALA A 422 -37.77 -9.29 -5.65
#